data_AF-D8R1Y9-F1
#
_entry.id   AF-D8R1Y9-F1
#
_cell.length_a   1.000
_cell.length_b   1.000
_cell.length_c   1.000
_cell.angle_alpha   90.00
_cell.angle_beta   90.00
_cell.angle_gamma   90.00
#
_symmetry.space_group_name_H-M   'P 1'
#
loop_
_entity.id
_entity.type
_entity.pdbx_description
1 polymer ?
#
loop_
_entity_poly.entity_id
_entity_poly.type
_entity_poly.pdbx_seq_one_letter_code
_entity_poly.pdbx_strand_id
1 'polypeptide(L)' 'LQNREYIFIMQYDCNLVLYKAKHVIWDSKTQNKGENCKAILQSDGNFIIKNEINNVIWATN' A
#
# COMPACT_ATOMS: atom_id res chain seq x y z
N LEU A 1 8.23 3.14 3.45
CA LEU A 1 9.20 2.49 4.36
C LEU A 1 10.35 1.95 3.52
N GLN A 2 11.60 2.15 3.93
CA GLN A 2 12.75 1.70 3.14
C GLN A 2 13.88 1.23 4.06
N ASN A 3 14.57 0.17 3.65
CA ASN A 3 15.88 -0.21 4.17
C ASN A 3 16.87 -0.38 3.00
N ARG A 4 18.07 -0.95 3.23
CA ARG A 4 19.11 -1.08 2.18
C ARG A 4 18.66 -1.86 0.95
N GLU A 5 17.82 -2.87 1.12
CA GLU A 5 17.42 -3.77 0.02
C GLU A 5 15.94 -3.71 -0.32
N TYR A 6 15.09 -3.26 0.61
CA TYR A 6 13.64 -3.32 0.49
C TYR A 6 13.02 -1.93 0.52
N ILE A 7 12.05 -1.73 -0.35
CA ILE A 7 11.21 -0.53 -0.38
C ILE A 7 9.76 -0.99 -0.32
N PHE A 8 9.04 -0.53 0.70
CA PHE A 8 7.59 -0.72 0.81
C PHE A 8 6.91 0.64 0.65
N ILE A 9 6.23 0.83 -0.47
CA ILE A 9 5.77 2.15 -0.92
C ILE A 9 4.34 2.11 -1.41
N MET A 10 3.55 3.09 -0.95
CA MET A 10 2.25 3.40 -1.51
C MET A 10 2.46 4.23 -2.78
N GLN A 11 2.17 3.67 -3.95
CA GLN A 11 2.38 4.33 -5.23
C GLN A 11 1.23 5.28 -5.58
N TYR A 12 1.47 6.16 -6.57
CA TYR A 12 0.50 7.16 -7.02
C TYR A 12 -0.76 6.53 -7.63
N ASP A 13 -0.63 5.37 -8.26
CA ASP A 13 -1.74 4.61 -8.83
C ASP A 13 -2.55 3.84 -7.77
N CYS A 14 -2.32 4.09 -6.48
CA CYS A 14 -2.94 3.38 -5.37
C CYS A 14 -2.55 1.90 -5.25
N ASN A 15 -1.46 1.44 -5.86
CA ASN A 15 -0.90 0.11 -5.57
C ASN A 15 0.15 0.16 -4.46
N LEU A 16 0.00 -0.68 -3.43
CA LEU A 16 0.98 -0.79 -2.35
C LEU A 16 1.95 -1.92 -2.71
N VAL A 17 3.22 -1.56 -2.89
CA VAL A 17 4.21 -2.46 -3.50
C VAL A 17 5.39 -2.65 -2.58
N LEU A 18 5.81 -3.91 -2.44
CA LEU A 18 7.08 -4.30 -1.84
C LEU A 18 8.08 -4.63 -2.94
N TYR A 19 9.14 -3.84 -2.99
CA TYR A 19 10.29 -4.05 -3.84
C TYR A 19 11.44 -4.69 -3.05
N LYS A 20 12.21 -5.55 -3.73
CA LYS A 20 13.60 -5.90 -3.38
C LYS A 20 14.51 -5.40 -4.50
N ALA A 21 15.39 -4.45 -4.17
CA ALA A 21 16.13 -3.64 -5.15
C ALA A 21 15.19 -3.01 -6.19
N LYS A 22 15.15 -3.54 -7.42
CA LYS A 22 14.27 -3.07 -8.51
C LYS A 22 13.14 -4.03 -8.87
N HIS A 23 13.03 -5.16 -8.17
CA HIS A 23 12.05 -6.20 -8.47
C HIS A 23 10.85 -6.08 -7.53
N VAL A 24 9.65 -6.13 -8.09
CA VAL A 24 8.42 -6.31 -7.32
C VAL A 24 8.42 -7.74 -6.79
N ILE A 25 8.33 -7.90 -5.46
CA ILE A 25 8.23 -9.21 -4.82
C ILE A 25 6.84 -9.47 -4.21
N TRP A 26 6.06 -8.42 -4.00
CA TRP A 26 4.65 -8.49 -3.59
C TRP A 26 3.93 -7.17 -3.91
N ASP A 27 2.63 -7.24 -4.20
CA ASP A 27 1.75 -6.07 -4.34
C ASP A 27 0.30 -6.35 -3.86
N SER A 28 -0.42 -5.29 -3.49
CA SER A 28 -1.81 -5.37 -3.04
C SER A 28 -2.83 -5.56 -4.17
N LYS A 29 -2.43 -5.39 -5.43
CA LYS A 29 -3.30 -5.43 -6.61
C LYS A 29 -4.44 -4.41 -6.51
N THR A 30 -4.09 -3.20 -6.12
CA THR A 30 -5.04 -2.07 -5.93
C THR A 30 -4.81 -0.90 -6.87
N GLN A 31 -4.00 -1.12 -7.91
CA GLN A 31 -3.78 -0.14 -8.97
C GLN A 31 -5.11 0.37 -9.55
N ASN A 32 -5.22 1.69 -9.69
CA ASN A 32 -6.36 2.43 -10.22
C ASN A 32 -7.69 2.19 -9.49
N LYS A 33 -7.67 1.73 -8.23
CA LYS A 33 -8.88 1.58 -7.40
C LYS A 33 -9.25 2.83 -6.59
N GLY A 34 -8.50 3.92 -6.75
CA GLY A 34 -8.77 5.20 -6.10
C GLY A 34 -7.72 6.25 -6.45
N GLU A 35 -7.79 7.38 -5.77
CA GLU A 35 -6.85 8.50 -5.90
C GLU A 35 -6.32 8.90 -4.51
N ASN A 36 -5.10 9.44 -4.48
CA ASN A 36 -4.45 9.96 -3.27
C ASN A 36 -4.43 8.97 -2.09
N CYS A 37 -4.18 7.69 -2.38
CA CYS A 37 -4.30 6.62 -1.40
C CYS A 37 -3.23 6.67 -0.31
N LYS A 38 -3.61 6.17 0.86
CA LYS A 38 -2.75 6.05 2.05
C LYS A 38 -2.83 4.64 2.59
N ALA A 39 -1.68 4.10 2.99
CA ALA A 39 -1.58 2.86 3.74
C ALA A 39 -1.44 3.17 5.24
N ILE A 40 -2.28 2.57 6.08
CA ILE A 40 -2.39 2.91 7.52
C ILE A 40 -2.47 1.62 8.34
N LEU A 41 -1.63 1.53 9.37
CA LEU A 41 -1.76 0.52 10.42
C LEU A 41 -2.68 1.08 11.51
N GLN A 42 -3.82 0.44 11.70
CA GLN A 42 -4.79 0.79 12.72
C GLN A 42 -4.39 0.21 14.08
N SER A 43 -4.98 0.72 15.16
CA SER A 43 -4.65 0.34 16.54
C SER A 43 -4.99 -1.12 16.89
N ASP A 44 -5.91 -1.72 16.13
CA ASP A 44 -6.30 -3.13 16.23
C ASP A 44 -5.37 -4.07 15.46
N GLY A 45 -4.32 -3.54 14.83
CA GLY A 45 -3.37 -4.30 14.02
C GLY A 45 -3.83 -4.51 12.58
N ASN A 46 -5.00 -4.00 12.18
CA ASN A 46 -5.45 -4.08 10.80
C ASN A 46 -4.67 -3.09 9.93
N PHE A 47 -4.13 -3.57 8.81
CA PHE A 47 -3.42 -2.73 7.86
C PHE A 47 -4.28 -2.49 6.63
N ILE A 48 -4.61 -1.23 6.38
CA ILE A 48 -5.57 -0.83 5.36
C ILE A 48 -4.95 0.07 4.30
N ILE A 49 -5.53 0.03 3.10
CA ILE A 49 -5.38 1.06 2.07
C ILE A 49 -6.70 1.81 1.98
N LYS A 50 -6.65 3.13 2.07
CA LYS A 50 -7.83 3.99 1.85
C LYS A 50 -7.53 5.13 0.89
N ASN A 51 -8.55 5.61 0.17
CA ASN A 51 -8.45 6.79 -0.68
C ASN A 51 -8.72 8.10 0.08
N GLU A 52 -8.68 9.23 -0.62
CA GLU A 52 -8.91 10.56 -0.07
C GLU A 52 -10.29 10.77 0.58
N ILE A 53 -11.34 10.11 0.07
CA ILE A 53 -12.69 10.16 0.65
C ILE A 53 -12.90 9.16 1.80
N ASN A 54 -11.81 8.58 2.32
CA ASN A 54 -11.80 7.56 3.39
C ASN A 54 -12.48 6.23 3.04
N ASN A 55 -12.68 5.92 1.76
CA ASN A 55 -13.13 4.60 1.35
C ASN A 55 -11.98 3.58 1.47
N VAL A 56 -12.24 2.43 2.11
CA VAL A 56 -11.26 1.36 2.30
C VAL A 56 -11.21 0.49 1.04
N ILE A 57 -10.04 0.43 0.40
CA ILE A 57 -9.80 -0.29 -0.85
C ILE A 57 -9.32 -1.72 -0.59
N TRP A 58 -8.56 -1.92 0.49
CA TRP A 58 -7.96 -3.19 0.86
C TRP A 58 -7.67 -3.23 2.36
N ALA A 59 -7.73 -4.42 2.94
CA ALA A 59 -7.40 -4.70 4.33
C ALA A 59 -6.68 -6.06 4.44
N THR A 60 -5.91 -6.27 5.50
CA THR A 60 -5.24 -7.55 5.78
C THR A 60 -6.17 -8.65 6.28
N ASN A 61 -7.36 -8.30 6.80
CA ASN A 61 -8.36 -9.22 7.36
C ASN A 61 -9.63 -9.26 6.51
#